data_AF-A0A9D2IEZ2-F1
#
_entry.id   AF-A0A9D2IEZ2-F1
#
_cell.length_a   1.000
_cell.length_b   1.000
_cell.length_c   1.000
_cell.angle_alpha   90.00
_cell.angle_beta   90.00
_cell.angle_gamma   90.00
#
_symmetry.space_group_name_H-M   'P 1'
#
loop_
_entity.id
_entity.type
_entity.pdbx_description
1 polymer ?
#
loop_
_entity_poly.entity_id
_entity_poly.type
_entity_poly.pdbx_seq_one_letter_code
_entity_poly.pdbx_strand_id
1 'polypeptide(L)'
;ITDIAAAAISLQASLEDLENLDLAYAPPFSTAIHPFVQAVYILLNKMNGEMVSMTPAEYAAGKAKGYKVVDVCPQPMIPGAKYVDLSKVTGPVEGLEKDDKILLVCLKGKRSYFLQNRLKYYGYTNTVVLEGARYFNDVKVEGAASSVPPEEITRVKGLGFLQDKQTPDCFNARVITRNGKITAEESRVLAQAAERFGSGEITMTTRLTVEIQRVPYENIEPLRAFLAAAGLETGGTGSKVRPVVSCKGTTCQYGLIDTFALSEEIHQRFYEGYHQVKLPHKFKIAVGGCPNNCVKPDLNDLGIVGQRVVSIDPEKCRGCGKCQVIEGCPIKAAERKDGIVQIPMETCNHCGRCISMCPFDAVRTETDGYRIYLGGRWGKKTAHGIPMKKIFTDKEEVMKTVEKAILLFRDQGITGERFADMVERMGIEEIERQLLSDELLEHKEENLAAKKHLKGGATC
;
A
#
# COMPACT_ATOMS: atom_id res chain seq x y z
N ILE A 1 -29.71 -1.09 -27.61
CA ILE A 1 -30.51 -0.98 -26.35
C ILE A 1 -30.67 0.48 -25.97
N THR A 2 -29.59 1.23 -25.78
CA THR A 2 -29.65 2.66 -25.40
C THR A 2 -30.48 3.50 -26.36
N ASP A 3 -30.29 3.36 -27.66
CA ASP A 3 -31.06 4.12 -28.66
C ASP A 3 -32.54 3.75 -28.69
N ILE A 4 -32.87 2.48 -28.44
CA ILE A 4 -34.26 1.99 -28.34
C ILE A 4 -34.93 2.62 -27.12
N ALA A 5 -34.24 2.63 -25.97
CA ALA A 5 -34.74 3.26 -24.76
C ALA A 5 -34.91 4.77 -24.92
N ALA A 6 -33.93 5.45 -25.54
CA ALA A 6 -33.99 6.88 -25.81
C ALA A 6 -35.17 7.22 -26.74
N ALA A 7 -35.34 6.46 -27.82
CA ALA A 7 -36.47 6.61 -28.74
C ALA A 7 -37.83 6.39 -28.04
N ALA A 8 -37.95 5.33 -27.25
CA ALA A 8 -39.15 5.05 -26.47
C ALA A 8 -39.51 6.22 -25.53
N ILE A 9 -38.52 6.78 -24.81
CA ILE A 9 -38.72 7.94 -23.94
C ILE A 9 -39.13 9.17 -24.75
N SER A 10 -38.45 9.46 -25.87
CA SER A 10 -38.77 10.59 -26.73
C SER A 10 -40.18 10.51 -27.32
N LEU A 11 -40.66 9.29 -27.58
CA LEU A 11 -42.00 9.03 -28.10
C LEU A 11 -43.05 8.86 -26.99
N GLN A 12 -42.66 9.01 -25.72
CA GLN A 12 -43.55 8.79 -24.56
C GLN A 12 -44.24 7.42 -24.57
N ALA A 13 -43.54 6.39 -25.09
CA ALA A 13 -44.06 5.03 -25.15
C ALA A 13 -44.25 4.46 -23.73
N SER A 14 -45.38 3.77 -23.53
CA SER A 14 -45.64 2.96 -22.34
C SER A 14 -44.81 1.66 -22.37
N LEU A 15 -44.79 0.90 -21.27
CA LEU A 15 -44.10 -0.39 -21.26
C LEU A 15 -44.85 -1.43 -22.11
N GLU A 16 -46.17 -1.35 -22.12
CA GLU A 16 -47.07 -2.15 -22.92
C GLU A 16 -46.84 -1.92 -24.42
N ASP A 17 -46.51 -0.69 -24.83
CA ASP A 17 -46.11 -0.39 -26.22
C ASP A 17 -44.79 -1.08 -26.61
N LEU A 18 -43.94 -1.39 -25.64
CA LEU A 18 -42.60 -1.94 -25.83
C LEU A 18 -42.53 -3.45 -25.62
N GLU A 19 -43.55 -4.07 -25.02
CA GLU A 19 -43.55 -5.49 -24.66
C GLU A 19 -43.65 -6.40 -25.90
N ASN A 20 -44.22 -5.89 -26.99
CA ASN A 20 -44.37 -6.60 -28.27
C ASN A 20 -43.48 -5.98 -29.37
N LEU A 21 -42.48 -5.19 -28.99
CA LEU A 21 -41.61 -4.49 -29.92
C LEU A 21 -40.76 -5.49 -30.73
N ASP A 22 -41.13 -5.68 -31.99
CA ASP A 22 -40.37 -6.49 -32.93
C ASP A 22 -39.37 -5.60 -33.67
N LEU A 23 -38.07 -5.91 -33.53
CA LEU A 23 -36.99 -5.12 -34.09
C LEU A 23 -36.35 -5.90 -35.22
N ALA A 24 -36.30 -5.29 -36.41
CA ALA A 24 -35.80 -5.89 -37.67
C ALA A 24 -34.34 -6.45 -37.61
N TYR A 25 -33.60 -6.20 -36.53
CA TYR A 25 -32.27 -6.75 -36.29
C TYR A 25 -32.26 -8.10 -35.54
N ALA A 26 -33.41 -8.65 -35.16
CA ALA A 26 -33.52 -10.05 -34.77
C ALA A 26 -33.47 -10.92 -36.06
N PRO A 27 -32.56 -11.91 -36.18
CA PRO A 27 -32.49 -12.74 -37.37
C PRO A 27 -33.87 -13.34 -37.67
N PRO A 28 -34.30 -13.44 -38.95
CA PRO A 28 -35.67 -13.78 -39.36
C PRO A 28 -36.16 -15.19 -38.97
N PHE A 29 -35.41 -15.91 -38.14
CA PHE A 29 -35.70 -17.27 -37.65
C PHE A 29 -35.48 -17.45 -36.14
N SER A 30 -35.31 -16.37 -35.38
CA SER A 30 -35.02 -16.45 -33.94
C SER A 30 -36.30 -16.30 -33.11
N THR A 31 -36.65 -17.33 -32.33
CA THR A 31 -37.65 -17.25 -31.24
C THR A 31 -37.15 -16.44 -30.04
N ALA A 32 -35.93 -15.88 -30.09
CA ALA A 32 -35.36 -15.12 -28.99
C ALA A 32 -35.94 -13.71 -28.95
N ILE A 33 -36.80 -13.48 -27.96
CA ILE A 33 -37.27 -12.15 -27.52
C ILE A 33 -36.05 -11.24 -27.31
N HIS A 34 -36.08 -10.04 -27.90
CA HIS A 34 -34.99 -9.08 -27.81
C HIS A 34 -34.69 -8.73 -26.32
N PRO A 35 -33.42 -8.61 -25.89
CA PRO A 35 -33.10 -8.39 -24.47
C PRO A 35 -33.76 -7.16 -23.83
N PHE A 36 -34.05 -6.13 -24.63
CA PHE A 36 -34.81 -4.96 -24.17
C PHE A 36 -36.26 -5.32 -23.82
N VAL A 37 -36.93 -6.09 -24.67
CA VAL A 37 -38.30 -6.57 -24.43
C VAL A 37 -38.34 -7.48 -23.19
N GLN A 38 -37.33 -8.33 -23.02
CA GLN A 38 -37.19 -9.12 -21.79
C GLN A 38 -37.06 -8.25 -20.53
N ALA A 39 -36.35 -7.12 -20.61
CA ALA A 39 -36.24 -6.18 -19.49
C ALA A 39 -37.57 -5.45 -19.23
N VAL A 40 -38.32 -5.11 -20.27
CA VAL A 40 -39.68 -4.55 -20.19
C VAL A 40 -40.62 -5.51 -19.44
N TYR A 41 -40.63 -6.81 -19.80
CA TYR A 41 -41.45 -7.80 -19.08
C TYR A 41 -41.07 -7.90 -17.59
N ILE A 42 -39.79 -7.86 -17.24
CA ILE A 42 -39.36 -7.87 -15.83
C ILE A 42 -39.85 -6.62 -15.11
N LEU A 43 -39.83 -5.46 -15.78
CA LEU A 43 -40.31 -4.21 -15.21
C LEU A 43 -41.84 -4.20 -15.01
N LEU A 44 -42.59 -4.73 -15.98
CA LEU A 44 -44.04 -4.96 -15.86
C LEU A 44 -44.33 -5.89 -14.67
N ASN A 45 -43.60 -6.99 -14.53
CA ASN A 45 -43.73 -7.91 -13.40
C ASN A 45 -43.45 -7.22 -12.06
N LYS A 46 -42.50 -6.28 -12.01
CA LYS A 46 -42.27 -5.46 -10.81
C LYS A 46 -43.44 -4.52 -10.53
N MET A 47 -43.93 -3.81 -11.55
CA MET A 47 -45.05 -2.87 -11.41
C MET A 47 -46.35 -3.57 -10.98
N ASN A 48 -46.56 -4.80 -11.46
CA ASN A 48 -47.71 -5.63 -11.10
C ASN A 48 -47.55 -6.38 -9.76
N GLY A 49 -46.41 -6.23 -9.07
CA GLY A 49 -46.14 -6.88 -7.78
C GLY A 49 -45.72 -8.35 -7.87
N GLU A 50 -45.60 -8.91 -9.07
CA GLU A 50 -45.08 -10.27 -9.27
C GLU A 50 -43.59 -10.39 -8.88
N MET A 51 -42.80 -9.33 -9.11
CA MET A 51 -41.43 -9.21 -8.63
C MET A 51 -41.37 -8.24 -7.45
N VAL A 52 -40.77 -8.67 -6.33
CA VAL A 52 -40.48 -7.79 -5.19
C VAL A 52 -38.98 -7.51 -5.20
N SER A 53 -38.58 -6.25 -5.23
CA SER A 53 -37.18 -5.88 -5.39
C SER A 53 -36.78 -4.70 -4.51
N MET A 54 -35.48 -4.53 -4.37
CA MET A 54 -34.85 -3.41 -3.67
C MET A 54 -33.91 -2.71 -4.65
N THR A 55 -34.07 -1.39 -4.77
CA THR A 55 -33.22 -0.56 -5.63
C THR A 55 -31.81 -0.40 -5.02
N PRO A 56 -30.79 -0.04 -5.81
CA PRO A 56 -29.46 0.24 -5.28
C PRO A 56 -29.43 1.36 -4.23
N ALA A 57 -30.26 2.40 -4.43
CA ALA A 57 -30.38 3.51 -3.48
C ALA A 57 -30.95 3.06 -2.13
N GLU A 58 -31.96 2.18 -2.14
CA GLU A 58 -32.55 1.61 -0.93
C GLU A 58 -31.60 0.67 -0.20
N TYR A 59 -30.85 -0.14 -0.95
CA TYR A 59 -29.82 -1.00 -0.40
C TYR A 59 -28.72 -0.18 0.29
N ALA A 60 -28.22 0.87 -0.37
CA ALA A 60 -27.24 1.80 0.18
C ALA A 60 -27.76 2.54 1.42
N ALA A 61 -29.06 2.83 1.50
CA ALA A 61 -29.72 3.40 2.68
C ALA A 61 -29.94 2.38 3.82
N GLY A 62 -29.51 1.13 3.65
CA GLY A 62 -29.58 0.10 4.69
C GLY A 62 -30.92 -0.61 4.80
N LYS A 63 -31.83 -0.52 3.81
CA LYS A 63 -33.13 -1.23 3.85
C LYS A 63 -32.99 -2.76 3.90
N ALA A 64 -31.83 -3.29 3.53
CA ALA A 64 -31.51 -4.71 3.63
C ALA A 64 -31.03 -5.15 5.03
N LYS A 65 -30.98 -4.26 6.04
CA LYS A 65 -30.56 -4.64 7.39
C LYS A 65 -31.50 -5.72 7.96
N GLY A 66 -30.91 -6.82 8.43
CA GLY A 66 -31.64 -7.99 8.94
C GLY A 66 -32.15 -8.96 7.87
N TYR A 67 -31.83 -8.74 6.58
CA TYR A 67 -32.06 -9.75 5.54
C TYR A 67 -30.91 -10.77 5.52
N LYS A 68 -31.26 -12.05 5.35
CA LYS A 68 -30.31 -13.11 5.00
C LYS A 68 -29.94 -12.98 3.53
N VAL A 69 -28.66 -12.73 3.24
CA VAL A 69 -28.16 -12.66 1.87
C VAL A 69 -28.02 -14.08 1.32
N VAL A 70 -28.60 -14.32 0.16
CA VAL A 70 -28.53 -15.59 -0.57
C VAL A 70 -27.82 -15.33 -1.90
N ASP A 71 -26.74 -16.07 -2.11
CA ASP A 71 -25.95 -16.02 -3.32
C ASP A 71 -26.49 -16.99 -4.36
N VAL A 72 -26.98 -16.42 -5.46
CA VAL A 72 -27.57 -17.12 -6.60
C VAL A 72 -26.67 -16.98 -7.83
N CYS A 73 -25.36 -16.74 -7.66
CA CYS A 73 -24.42 -16.76 -8.77
C CYS A 73 -24.29 -18.17 -9.38
N PRO A 74 -23.64 -18.33 -10.55
CA PRO A 74 -23.34 -19.66 -11.11
C PRO A 74 -22.41 -20.51 -10.23
N GLN A 75 -21.61 -19.86 -9.41
CA GLN A 75 -20.73 -20.44 -8.39
C GLN A 75 -20.76 -19.52 -7.15
N PRO A 76 -20.40 -20.00 -5.95
CA PRO A 76 -20.29 -19.16 -4.75
C PRO A 76 -19.35 -17.98 -4.98
N MET A 77 -19.80 -16.79 -4.61
CA MET A 77 -19.24 -15.52 -5.03
C MET A 77 -19.43 -14.42 -3.96
N ILE A 78 -20.38 -14.57 -3.03
CA ILE A 78 -20.63 -13.64 -1.93
C ILE A 78 -20.19 -14.30 -0.61
N PRO A 79 -19.06 -13.87 -0.02
CA PRO A 79 -18.57 -14.43 1.24
C PRO A 79 -19.60 -14.33 2.37
N GLY A 80 -19.76 -15.42 3.12
CA GLY A 80 -20.73 -15.52 4.23
C GLY A 80 -22.20 -15.65 3.82
N ALA A 81 -22.54 -15.46 2.55
CA ALA A 81 -23.90 -15.68 2.06
C ALA A 81 -24.17 -17.17 1.85
N LYS A 82 -25.43 -17.58 2.03
CA LYS A 82 -25.84 -18.94 1.69
C LYS A 82 -25.90 -19.09 0.17
N TYR A 83 -25.07 -19.97 -0.39
CA TYR A 83 -25.10 -20.27 -1.81
C TYR A 83 -26.29 -21.18 -2.17
N VAL A 84 -27.01 -20.83 -3.24
CA VAL A 84 -28.11 -21.62 -3.79
C VAL A 84 -27.89 -21.81 -5.29
N ASP A 85 -27.64 -23.07 -5.68
CA ASP A 85 -27.62 -23.46 -7.09
C ASP A 85 -29.05 -23.49 -7.63
N LEU A 86 -29.43 -22.43 -8.34
CA LEU A 86 -30.74 -22.28 -8.98
C LEU A 86 -31.14 -23.51 -9.80
N SER A 87 -30.21 -24.21 -10.45
CA SER A 87 -30.54 -25.37 -11.29
C SER A 87 -31.07 -26.57 -10.49
N LYS A 88 -30.73 -26.66 -9.20
CA LYS A 88 -31.07 -27.77 -8.31
C LYS A 88 -32.27 -27.50 -7.39
N VAL A 89 -32.88 -26.32 -7.47
CA VAL A 89 -34.03 -25.96 -6.62
C VAL A 89 -35.31 -26.60 -7.16
N THR A 90 -35.69 -27.75 -6.60
CA THR A 90 -36.93 -28.50 -6.88
C THR A 90 -37.84 -28.64 -5.66
N GLY A 91 -37.61 -27.84 -4.61
CA GLY A 91 -38.37 -27.84 -3.36
C GLY A 91 -37.96 -26.68 -2.46
N PRO A 92 -38.43 -26.66 -1.20
CA PRO A 92 -37.92 -25.75 -0.17
C PRO A 92 -36.39 -25.85 -0.05
N VAL A 93 -35.74 -24.70 0.14
CA VAL A 93 -34.28 -24.63 0.25
C VAL A 93 -33.88 -24.88 1.69
N GLU A 94 -33.14 -25.96 1.93
CA GLU A 94 -32.63 -26.34 3.24
C GLU A 94 -31.93 -25.16 3.93
N GLY A 95 -32.25 -24.86 5.19
CA GLY A 95 -31.65 -23.77 5.97
C GLY A 95 -32.10 -22.36 5.59
N LEU A 96 -33.21 -22.23 4.86
CA LEU A 96 -34.01 -21.00 4.75
C LEU A 96 -35.45 -21.30 5.17
N GLU A 97 -35.94 -20.58 6.15
CA GLU A 97 -37.33 -20.66 6.60
C GLU A 97 -38.26 -19.82 5.71
N LYS A 98 -39.54 -20.17 5.65
CA LYS A 98 -40.49 -19.53 4.71
C LYS A 98 -40.74 -18.06 5.02
N ASP A 99 -40.63 -17.68 6.29
CA ASP A 99 -40.83 -16.33 6.82
C ASP A 99 -39.52 -15.52 6.88
N ASP A 100 -38.37 -16.13 6.57
CA ASP A 100 -37.08 -15.44 6.54
C ASP A 100 -37.12 -14.24 5.58
N LYS A 101 -36.59 -13.10 6.03
CA LYS A 101 -36.28 -11.97 5.16
C LYS A 101 -35.07 -12.32 4.30
N ILE A 102 -35.28 -12.63 3.02
CA ILE A 102 -34.26 -13.15 2.12
C ILE A 102 -33.93 -12.11 1.05
N LEU A 103 -32.66 -11.70 0.96
CA LEU A 103 -32.14 -10.86 -0.11
C LEU A 103 -31.42 -11.73 -1.14
N LEU A 104 -32.00 -11.83 -2.34
CA LEU A 104 -31.50 -12.66 -3.43
C LEU A 104 -30.53 -11.87 -4.31
N VAL A 105 -29.27 -12.31 -4.36
CA VAL A 105 -28.21 -11.60 -5.07
C VAL A 105 -27.48 -12.55 -6.02
N CYS A 106 -27.31 -12.12 -7.28
CA CYS A 106 -26.44 -12.81 -8.24
C CYS A 106 -25.50 -11.79 -8.91
N LEU A 107 -24.96 -12.08 -10.09
CA LEU A 107 -24.07 -11.14 -10.77
C LEU A 107 -24.83 -9.90 -11.29
N LYS A 108 -25.94 -10.09 -12.02
CA LYS A 108 -26.69 -9.01 -12.71
C LYS A 108 -28.20 -8.96 -12.42
N GLY A 109 -28.72 -9.84 -11.57
CA GLY A 109 -30.14 -9.87 -11.15
C GLY A 109 -31.01 -10.99 -11.74
N LYS A 110 -30.73 -11.48 -12.97
CA LYS A 110 -31.59 -12.49 -13.66
C LYS A 110 -31.82 -13.78 -12.85
N ARG A 111 -30.76 -14.35 -12.27
CA ARG A 111 -30.85 -15.60 -11.49
C ARG A 111 -31.62 -15.39 -10.18
N SER A 112 -31.45 -14.22 -9.55
CA SER A 112 -32.22 -13.83 -8.36
C SER A 112 -33.71 -13.77 -8.65
N TYR A 113 -34.13 -13.17 -9.78
CA TYR A 113 -35.53 -13.12 -10.21
C TYR A 113 -36.14 -14.52 -10.37
N PHE A 114 -35.45 -15.42 -11.08
CA PHE A 114 -35.94 -16.80 -11.23
C PHE A 114 -36.02 -17.56 -9.91
N LEU A 115 -35.05 -17.36 -9.01
CA LEU A 115 -35.11 -17.98 -7.70
C LEU A 115 -36.28 -17.43 -6.89
N GLN A 116 -36.55 -16.12 -6.94
CA GLN A 116 -37.69 -15.51 -6.26
C GLN A 116 -39.00 -16.17 -6.65
N ASN A 117 -39.24 -16.37 -7.95
CA ASN A 117 -40.46 -17.01 -8.44
C ASN A 117 -40.62 -18.44 -7.93
N ARG A 118 -39.53 -19.22 -7.90
CA ARG A 118 -39.53 -20.58 -7.34
C ARG A 118 -39.78 -20.60 -5.84
N LEU A 119 -39.14 -19.69 -5.10
CA LEU A 119 -39.34 -19.59 -3.66
C LEU A 119 -40.77 -19.17 -3.32
N LYS A 120 -41.35 -18.20 -4.05
CA LYS A 120 -42.77 -17.84 -3.90
C LYS A 120 -43.69 -19.04 -4.11
N TYR A 121 -43.45 -19.86 -5.14
CA TYR A 121 -44.19 -21.10 -5.37
C TYR A 121 -44.12 -22.08 -4.19
N TYR A 122 -42.95 -22.21 -3.54
CA TYR A 122 -42.79 -23.05 -2.34
C TYR A 122 -43.25 -22.39 -1.02
N GLY A 123 -43.87 -21.21 -1.10
CA GLY A 123 -44.49 -20.51 0.03
C GLY A 123 -43.57 -19.59 0.83
N TYR A 124 -42.44 -19.19 0.26
CA TYR A 124 -41.59 -18.14 0.87
C TYR A 124 -42.21 -16.77 0.63
N THR A 125 -42.46 -16.01 1.69
CA THR A 125 -43.25 -14.77 1.63
C THR A 125 -42.39 -13.51 1.62
N ASN A 126 -41.19 -13.56 2.19
CA ASN A 126 -40.33 -12.39 2.42
C ASN A 126 -39.05 -12.38 1.57
N THR A 127 -39.19 -12.69 0.27
CA THR A 127 -38.06 -12.70 -0.69
C THR A 127 -37.98 -11.38 -1.45
N VAL A 128 -36.78 -10.83 -1.58
CA VAL A 128 -36.52 -9.56 -2.29
C VAL A 128 -35.32 -9.72 -3.21
N VAL A 129 -35.45 -9.28 -4.47
CA VAL A 129 -34.35 -9.26 -5.43
C VAL A 129 -33.59 -7.94 -5.33
N LEU A 130 -32.27 -8.00 -5.20
CA LEU A 130 -31.44 -6.80 -5.29
C LEU A 130 -31.26 -6.38 -6.75
N GLU A 131 -31.80 -5.23 -7.13
CA GLU A 131 -31.68 -4.68 -8.48
C GLU A 131 -30.23 -4.36 -8.80
N GLY A 132 -29.80 -4.73 -10.00
CA GLY A 132 -28.40 -4.60 -10.38
C GLY A 132 -27.45 -5.58 -9.68
N ALA A 133 -27.90 -6.23 -8.60
CA ALA A 133 -27.18 -7.21 -7.82
C ALA A 133 -25.72 -6.77 -7.54
N ARG A 134 -24.72 -7.64 -7.69
CA ARG A 134 -23.31 -7.26 -7.44
C ARG A 134 -22.74 -6.26 -8.44
N TYR A 135 -23.38 -6.09 -9.61
CA TYR A 135 -22.87 -5.20 -10.65
C TYR A 135 -22.96 -3.72 -10.23
N PHE A 136 -24.02 -3.36 -9.50
CA PHE A 136 -24.24 -1.98 -9.01
C PHE A 136 -24.11 -1.84 -7.49
N ASN A 137 -23.99 -2.95 -6.75
CA ASN A 137 -23.99 -2.94 -5.30
C ASN A 137 -22.78 -3.71 -4.73
N ASP A 138 -22.12 -3.13 -3.73
CA ASP A 138 -21.10 -3.81 -2.93
C ASP A 138 -21.79 -4.62 -1.82
N VAL A 139 -22.19 -5.85 -2.16
CA VAL A 139 -23.00 -6.71 -1.26
C VAL A 139 -22.12 -7.38 -0.21
N LYS A 140 -22.43 -7.15 1.06
CA LYS A 140 -21.69 -7.70 2.22
C LYS A 140 -22.60 -8.46 3.16
N VAL A 141 -22.05 -9.48 3.82
CA VAL A 141 -22.70 -10.22 4.91
C VAL A 141 -21.96 -9.91 6.21
N GLU A 142 -22.68 -9.38 7.20
CA GLU A 142 -22.11 -9.10 8.52
C GLU A 142 -21.63 -10.39 9.19
N GLY A 143 -20.41 -10.38 9.73
CA GLY A 143 -19.84 -11.52 10.45
C GLY A 143 -19.37 -12.69 9.56
N ALA A 144 -19.28 -12.50 8.24
CA ALA A 144 -18.70 -13.50 7.35
C ALA A 144 -17.27 -13.86 7.82
N ALA A 145 -17.03 -15.13 8.10
CA ALA A 145 -15.69 -15.64 8.33
C ALA A 145 -14.94 -15.78 7.00
N SER A 146 -13.63 -15.57 7.01
CA SER A 146 -12.75 -15.85 5.87
C SER A 146 -12.85 -17.33 5.51
N SER A 147 -13.09 -17.63 4.23
CA SER A 147 -12.94 -18.98 3.65
C SER A 147 -11.47 -19.35 3.45
N VAL A 148 -10.56 -18.36 3.47
CA VAL A 148 -9.11 -18.57 3.37
C VAL A 148 -8.54 -19.08 4.71
N PRO A 149 -7.77 -20.20 4.71
CA PRO A 149 -7.13 -20.72 5.92
C PRO A 149 -6.12 -19.74 6.55
N PRO A 150 -5.98 -19.71 7.89
CA PRO A 150 -5.02 -18.83 8.59
C PRO A 150 -3.56 -18.97 8.14
N GLU A 151 -3.13 -20.19 7.79
CA GLU A 151 -1.80 -20.49 7.25
C GLU A 151 -1.58 -19.81 5.90
N GLU A 152 -2.60 -19.77 5.05
CA GLU A 152 -2.56 -19.12 3.74
C GLU A 152 -2.55 -17.60 3.89
N ILE A 153 -3.39 -17.05 4.79
CA ILE A 153 -3.34 -15.62 5.15
C ILE A 153 -1.93 -15.21 5.59
N THR A 154 -1.28 -16.05 6.41
CA THR A 154 0.09 -15.83 6.88
C THR A 154 1.11 -15.91 5.74
N ARG A 155 0.96 -16.90 4.85
CA ARG A 155 1.83 -17.09 3.68
C ARG A 155 1.75 -15.88 2.73
N VAL A 156 0.54 -15.50 2.30
CA VAL A 156 0.36 -14.41 1.33
C VAL A 156 0.68 -13.04 1.94
N LYS A 157 0.53 -12.89 3.26
CA LYS A 157 1.08 -11.72 3.99
C LYS A 157 2.57 -11.59 3.78
N GLY A 158 3.33 -12.68 3.75
CA GLY A 158 4.77 -12.68 3.42
C GLY A 158 5.08 -12.26 1.97
N LEU A 159 4.12 -12.44 1.06
CA LEU A 159 4.17 -12.06 -0.35
C LEU A 159 3.69 -10.62 -0.63
N GLY A 160 3.30 -9.88 0.41
CA GLY A 160 2.82 -8.49 0.28
C GLY A 160 1.30 -8.33 0.24
N PHE A 161 0.52 -9.37 0.54
CA PHE A 161 -0.94 -9.35 0.51
C PHE A 161 -1.51 -9.24 1.93
N LEU A 162 -2.11 -8.09 2.26
CA LEU A 162 -2.66 -7.82 3.59
C LEU A 162 -4.17 -8.06 3.58
N GLN A 163 -4.65 -8.99 4.39
CA GLN A 163 -6.08 -9.31 4.46
C GLN A 163 -6.90 -8.06 4.81
N ASP A 164 -7.96 -7.82 4.03
CA ASP A 164 -8.93 -6.78 4.33
C ASP A 164 -9.93 -7.30 5.38
N LYS A 165 -10.09 -6.55 6.47
CA LYS A 165 -11.03 -6.89 7.55
C LYS A 165 -12.49 -6.69 7.14
N GLN A 166 -12.75 -5.86 6.14
CA GLN A 166 -14.10 -5.58 5.64
C GLN A 166 -14.52 -6.60 4.58
N THR A 167 -13.56 -7.22 3.92
CA THR A 167 -13.76 -8.25 2.89
C THR A 167 -12.82 -9.44 3.19
N PRO A 168 -13.24 -10.38 4.06
CA PRO A 168 -12.36 -11.40 4.66
C PRO A 168 -11.58 -12.27 3.66
N ASP A 169 -12.11 -12.47 2.46
CA ASP A 169 -11.50 -13.28 1.39
C ASP A 169 -10.68 -12.46 0.40
N CYS A 170 -10.53 -11.17 0.63
CA CYS A 170 -9.77 -10.24 -0.20
C CYS A 170 -8.57 -9.67 0.54
N PHE A 171 -7.60 -9.23 -0.24
CA PHE A 171 -6.32 -8.74 0.23
C PHE A 171 -5.94 -7.45 -0.50
N ASN A 172 -5.24 -6.57 0.19
CA ASN A 172 -4.57 -5.44 -0.43
C ASN A 172 -3.16 -5.87 -0.85
N ALA A 173 -2.91 -5.87 -2.15
CA ALA A 173 -1.66 -6.33 -2.74
C ALA A 173 -0.67 -5.17 -2.83
N ARG A 174 0.39 -5.20 -2.02
CA ARG A 174 1.44 -4.17 -2.02
C ARG A 174 2.47 -4.42 -3.10
N VAL A 175 2.49 -3.56 -4.10
CA VAL A 175 3.46 -3.53 -5.21
C VAL A 175 4.63 -2.61 -4.87
N ILE A 176 5.85 -3.11 -5.05
CA ILE A 176 7.09 -2.37 -4.82
C ILE A 176 7.38 -1.46 -6.02
N THR A 177 7.72 -0.21 -5.75
CA THR A 177 7.80 0.87 -6.75
C THR A 177 9.13 1.62 -6.72
N ARG A 178 10.20 1.00 -6.19
CA ARG A 178 11.57 1.56 -6.15
C ARG A 178 11.56 3.03 -5.70
N ASN A 179 11.14 3.25 -4.46
CA ASN A 179 10.96 4.58 -3.87
C ASN A 179 9.92 5.49 -4.59
N GLY A 180 8.85 4.90 -5.12
CA GLY A 180 7.82 5.65 -5.85
C GLY A 180 8.26 6.18 -7.22
N LYS A 181 9.43 5.76 -7.72
CA LYS A 181 9.91 6.10 -9.06
C LYS A 181 9.46 5.04 -10.05
N ILE A 182 8.27 5.27 -10.60
CA ILE A 182 7.66 4.41 -11.64
C ILE A 182 7.60 5.13 -12.98
N THR A 183 7.63 4.35 -14.05
CA THR A 183 7.45 4.81 -15.41
C THR A 183 5.95 4.96 -15.74
N ALA A 184 5.64 5.66 -16.84
CA ALA A 184 4.27 5.72 -17.36
C ALA A 184 3.71 4.34 -17.74
N GLU A 185 4.58 3.43 -18.20
CA GLU A 185 4.21 2.05 -18.50
C GLU A 185 3.79 1.29 -17.24
N GLU A 186 4.63 1.32 -16.20
CA GLU A 186 4.33 0.67 -14.93
C GLU A 186 3.06 1.24 -14.29
N SER A 187 2.82 2.55 -14.42
CA SER A 187 1.56 3.15 -13.96
C SER A 187 0.34 2.61 -14.70
N ARG A 188 0.44 2.37 -16.02
CA ARG A 188 -0.65 1.76 -16.81
C ARG A 188 -0.86 0.30 -16.42
N VAL A 189 0.22 -0.45 -16.19
CA VAL A 189 0.16 -1.83 -15.71
C VAL A 189 -0.53 -1.91 -14.36
N LEU A 190 -0.21 -1.02 -13.41
CA LEU A 190 -0.87 -0.97 -12.10
C LEU A 190 -2.38 -0.71 -12.22
N ALA A 191 -2.80 0.21 -13.10
CA ALA A 191 -4.21 0.48 -13.36
C ALA A 191 -4.94 -0.76 -13.92
N GLN A 192 -4.38 -1.40 -14.94
CA GLN A 192 -4.92 -2.63 -15.51
C GLN A 192 -4.97 -3.77 -14.49
N ALA A 193 -3.95 -3.88 -13.63
CA ALA A 193 -3.91 -4.88 -12.58
C ALA A 193 -5.04 -4.67 -11.56
N ALA A 194 -5.32 -3.43 -11.19
CA ALA A 194 -6.42 -3.09 -10.29
C ALA A 194 -7.78 -3.42 -10.90
N GLU A 195 -8.01 -3.07 -12.17
CA GLU A 195 -9.26 -3.39 -12.89
C GLU A 195 -9.50 -4.89 -13.04
N ARG A 196 -8.43 -5.67 -13.29
CA ARG A 196 -8.54 -7.10 -13.62
C ARG A 196 -8.60 -8.00 -12.39
N PHE A 197 -7.83 -7.66 -11.35
CA PHE A 197 -7.59 -8.58 -10.24
C PHE A 197 -8.09 -8.05 -8.89
N GLY A 198 -8.38 -6.75 -8.77
CA GLY A 198 -8.88 -6.12 -7.55
C GLY A 198 -10.21 -5.40 -7.76
N SER A 199 -10.45 -4.33 -6.99
CA SER A 199 -11.65 -3.50 -7.12
C SER A 199 -11.59 -2.39 -8.17
N GLY A 200 -10.48 -2.26 -8.90
CA GLY A 200 -10.17 -1.07 -9.71
C GLY A 200 -9.56 0.10 -8.91
N GLU A 201 -9.49 -0.02 -7.58
CA GLU A 201 -8.94 1.04 -6.72
C GLU A 201 -7.45 0.81 -6.45
N ILE A 202 -6.70 1.91 -6.45
CA ILE A 202 -5.28 1.96 -6.12
C ILE A 202 -5.08 2.94 -4.97
N THR A 203 -4.27 2.55 -3.98
CA THR A 203 -3.83 3.45 -2.91
C THR A 203 -2.30 3.52 -2.83
N MET A 204 -1.79 4.58 -2.23
CA MET A 204 -0.34 4.78 -2.04
C MET A 204 -0.01 4.68 -0.55
N THR A 205 1.11 4.03 -0.23
CA THR A 205 1.58 3.92 1.15
C THR A 205 2.55 5.05 1.51
N THR A 206 2.78 5.25 2.80
CA THR A 206 3.76 6.23 3.31
C THR A 206 5.22 5.91 2.94
N ARG A 207 5.50 4.72 2.39
CA ARG A 207 6.81 4.36 1.83
C ARG A 207 6.81 4.38 0.30
N LEU A 208 5.84 5.08 -0.29
CA LEU A 208 5.69 5.30 -1.72
C LEU A 208 5.47 4.02 -2.55
N THR A 209 5.19 2.89 -1.90
CA THR A 209 4.68 1.68 -2.56
C THR A 209 3.21 1.86 -2.92
N VAL A 210 2.71 1.05 -3.85
CA VAL A 210 1.32 1.07 -4.29
C VAL A 210 0.58 -0.14 -3.74
N GLU A 211 -0.70 0.00 -3.41
CA GLU A 211 -1.57 -1.12 -3.05
C GLU A 211 -2.77 -1.23 -3.98
N ILE A 212 -2.90 -2.37 -4.64
CA ILE A 212 -4.11 -2.75 -5.38
C ILE A 212 -5.12 -3.28 -4.36
N GLN A 213 -6.29 -2.65 -4.29
CA GLN A 213 -7.27 -2.93 -3.25
C GLN A 213 -8.15 -4.14 -3.59
N ARG A 214 -8.58 -4.85 -2.54
CA ARG A 214 -9.59 -5.92 -2.59
C ARG A 214 -9.32 -6.98 -3.68
N VAL A 215 -8.12 -7.52 -3.70
CA VAL A 215 -7.72 -8.66 -4.54
C VAL A 215 -8.26 -9.95 -3.92
N PRO A 216 -9.18 -10.68 -4.57
CA PRO A 216 -9.63 -11.99 -4.09
C PRO A 216 -8.45 -12.97 -3.96
N TYR A 217 -8.53 -13.89 -3.01
CA TYR A 217 -7.48 -14.87 -2.75
C TYR A 217 -7.03 -15.64 -4.00
N GLU A 218 -7.98 -16.09 -4.83
CA GLU A 218 -7.73 -16.81 -6.07
C GLU A 218 -6.98 -15.98 -7.13
N ASN A 219 -7.06 -14.65 -7.04
CA ASN A 219 -6.41 -13.72 -7.97
C ASN A 219 -4.97 -13.35 -7.55
N ILE A 220 -4.50 -13.80 -6.39
CA ILE A 220 -3.16 -13.46 -5.88
C ILE A 220 -2.05 -13.90 -6.86
N GLU A 221 -2.01 -15.18 -7.24
CA GLU A 221 -0.96 -15.67 -8.13
C GLU A 221 -1.10 -15.14 -9.58
N PRO A 222 -2.31 -15.06 -10.17
CA PRO A 222 -2.52 -14.36 -11.45
C PRO A 222 -2.04 -12.91 -11.45
N LEU A 223 -2.33 -12.15 -10.39
CA LEU A 223 -1.88 -10.78 -10.25
C LEU A 223 -0.35 -10.69 -10.18
N ARG A 224 0.29 -11.54 -9.38
CA ARG A 224 1.76 -11.57 -9.26
C ARG A 224 2.43 -11.86 -10.60
N ALA A 225 1.92 -12.84 -11.35
CA ALA A 225 2.43 -13.16 -12.68
C ALA A 225 2.27 -11.99 -13.67
N PHE A 226 1.12 -11.30 -13.63
CA PHE A 226 0.87 -10.13 -14.46
C PHE A 226 1.82 -8.97 -14.14
N LEU A 227 2.06 -8.67 -12.87
CA LEU A 227 3.00 -7.65 -12.43
C LEU A 227 4.45 -8.01 -12.81
N ALA A 228 4.84 -9.27 -12.61
CA ALA A 228 6.20 -9.75 -12.91
C ALA A 228 6.54 -9.62 -14.40
N ALA A 229 5.58 -9.80 -15.31
CA ALA A 229 5.77 -9.58 -16.75
C ALA A 229 6.15 -8.13 -17.10
N ALA A 230 5.84 -7.17 -16.23
CA ALA A 230 6.22 -5.76 -16.35
C ALA A 230 7.43 -5.37 -15.48
N GLY A 231 8.10 -6.34 -14.84
CA GLY A 231 9.20 -6.07 -13.92
C GLY A 231 8.77 -5.50 -12.56
N LEU A 232 7.49 -5.65 -12.20
CA LEU A 232 6.96 -5.26 -10.89
C LEU A 232 6.80 -6.48 -9.98
N GLU A 233 7.00 -6.28 -8.68
CA GLU A 233 6.86 -7.33 -7.69
C GLU A 233 6.01 -6.91 -6.49
N THR A 234 5.45 -7.89 -5.78
CA THR A 234 4.71 -7.66 -4.54
C THR A 234 5.57 -7.97 -3.31
N GLY A 235 5.40 -7.22 -2.22
CA GLY A 235 6.16 -7.50 -1.00
C GLY A 235 6.12 -6.42 0.08
N GLY A 236 7.26 -6.23 0.75
CA GLY A 236 7.46 -5.15 1.72
C GLY A 236 6.82 -5.34 3.11
N THR A 237 6.50 -6.57 3.47
CA THR A 237 5.90 -6.97 4.76
C THR A 237 6.85 -7.85 5.58
N GLY A 238 6.48 -8.17 6.84
CA GLY A 238 7.24 -9.11 7.69
C GLY A 238 8.41 -8.50 8.48
N SER A 239 9.12 -9.37 9.21
CA SER A 239 10.30 -9.04 10.01
C SER A 239 11.58 -9.19 9.19
N LYS A 240 11.75 -8.29 8.22
CA LYS A 240 12.89 -8.21 7.31
C LYS A 240 13.16 -6.75 6.95
N VAL A 241 14.21 -6.51 6.15
CA VAL A 241 14.43 -5.20 5.54
C VAL A 241 13.19 -4.81 4.73
N ARG A 242 12.75 -3.55 4.88
CA ARG A 242 11.57 -3.01 4.20
C ARG A 242 11.99 -2.19 2.97
N PRO A 243 11.08 -1.97 1.99
CA PRO A 243 11.39 -1.19 0.80
C PRO A 243 11.95 0.18 1.18
N VAL A 244 13.06 0.59 0.57
CA VAL A 244 13.80 1.82 0.91
C VAL A 244 12.99 3.03 0.46
N VAL A 245 13.06 4.13 1.23
CA VAL A 245 12.44 5.41 0.86
C VAL A 245 13.50 6.50 0.77
N SER A 246 13.36 7.44 -0.16
CA SER A 246 14.27 8.55 -0.34
C SER A 246 13.57 9.80 -0.86
N CYS A 247 14.15 10.97 -0.60
CA CYS A 247 13.60 12.22 -1.12
C CYS A 247 13.98 12.43 -2.60
N LYS A 248 13.67 13.62 -3.14
CA LYS A 248 13.97 13.96 -4.54
C LYS A 248 15.46 14.21 -4.85
N GLY A 249 16.32 14.19 -3.83
CA GLY A 249 17.78 14.27 -3.99
C GLY A 249 18.27 15.47 -4.78
N THR A 250 19.12 15.22 -5.77
CA THR A 250 19.78 16.20 -6.66
C THR A 250 18.84 17.05 -7.50
N THR A 251 17.57 16.63 -7.68
CA THR A 251 16.55 17.50 -8.33
C THR A 251 16.05 18.61 -7.40
N CYS A 252 16.40 18.56 -6.11
CA CYS A 252 16.18 19.63 -5.16
C CYS A 252 17.31 20.66 -5.21
N GLN A 253 16.97 21.95 -5.14
CA GLN A 253 17.95 23.03 -4.91
C GLN A 253 18.80 22.85 -3.64
N TYR A 254 18.32 22.06 -2.66
CA TYR A 254 19.03 21.75 -1.42
C TYR A 254 19.65 20.35 -1.40
N GLY A 255 19.56 19.57 -2.48
CA GLY A 255 20.05 18.20 -2.52
C GLY A 255 21.57 18.16 -2.51
N LEU A 256 22.16 17.47 -1.53
CA LEU A 256 23.61 17.32 -1.42
C LEU A 256 24.10 15.98 -2.00
N ILE A 257 23.20 14.99 -2.12
CA ILE A 257 23.51 13.65 -2.63
C ILE A 257 22.41 13.14 -3.58
N ASP A 258 22.76 12.23 -4.48
CA ASP A 258 21.79 11.51 -5.31
C ASP A 258 21.10 10.42 -4.46
N THR A 259 19.95 10.80 -3.90
CA THR A 259 19.18 9.93 -3.03
C THR A 259 18.51 8.80 -3.79
N PHE A 260 18.16 8.98 -5.07
CA PHE A 260 17.53 7.93 -5.85
C PHE A 260 18.53 6.83 -6.16
N ALA A 261 19.71 7.19 -6.69
CA ALA A 261 20.77 6.22 -6.99
C ALA A 261 21.20 5.45 -5.73
N LEU A 262 21.43 6.14 -4.62
CA LEU A 262 21.81 5.50 -3.36
C LEU A 262 20.69 4.58 -2.82
N SER A 263 19.43 5.03 -2.86
CA SER A 263 18.31 4.21 -2.37
C SER A 263 18.03 2.98 -3.21
N GLU A 264 18.25 3.06 -4.53
CA GLU A 264 18.11 1.94 -5.46
C GLU A 264 19.18 0.89 -5.19
N GLU A 265 20.43 1.32 -4.99
CA GLU A 265 21.52 0.39 -4.68
C GLU A 265 21.34 -0.28 -3.31
N ILE A 266 20.84 0.45 -2.30
CA ILE A 266 20.46 -0.12 -1.00
C ILE A 266 19.29 -1.12 -1.17
N HIS A 267 18.33 -0.82 -2.04
CA HIS A 267 17.20 -1.70 -2.32
C HIS A 267 17.68 -3.03 -2.90
N GLN A 268 18.51 -2.98 -3.93
CA GLN A 268 19.05 -4.18 -4.58
C GLN A 268 19.93 -4.99 -3.61
N ARG A 269 20.88 -4.35 -2.91
CA ARG A 269 21.80 -5.06 -2.01
C ARG A 269 21.09 -5.65 -0.79
N PHE A 270 20.15 -4.93 -0.17
CA PHE A 270 19.66 -5.27 1.17
C PHE A 270 18.17 -5.56 1.27
N TYR A 271 17.33 -5.05 0.37
CA TYR A 271 15.93 -5.49 0.34
C TYR A 271 15.78 -6.77 -0.49
N GLU A 272 16.37 -6.81 -1.69
CA GLU A 272 16.37 -7.98 -2.57
C GLU A 272 17.44 -8.99 -2.14
N GLY A 273 18.70 -8.57 -2.00
CA GLY A 273 19.80 -9.47 -1.65
C GLY A 273 19.63 -10.17 -0.29
N TYR A 274 18.91 -9.55 0.64
CA TYR A 274 18.64 -10.10 1.98
C TYR A 274 17.17 -10.52 2.14
N HIS A 275 16.45 -10.77 1.03
CA HIS A 275 15.00 -11.04 1.07
C HIS A 275 14.61 -12.22 1.98
N GLN A 276 15.47 -13.24 2.06
CA GLN A 276 15.27 -14.44 2.88
C GLN A 276 15.78 -14.28 4.33
N VAL A 277 16.46 -13.17 4.63
CA VAL A 277 17.06 -12.93 5.94
C VAL A 277 15.97 -12.47 6.91
N LYS A 278 15.74 -13.29 7.95
CA LYS A 278 14.81 -12.96 9.04
C LYS A 278 15.51 -12.06 10.06
N LEU A 279 14.87 -10.96 10.41
CA LEU A 279 15.31 -10.03 11.43
C LEU A 279 14.41 -10.16 12.67
N PRO A 280 14.85 -9.68 13.85
CA PRO A 280 14.02 -9.70 15.05
C PRO A 280 12.68 -8.99 14.85
N HIS A 281 12.68 -7.91 14.08
CA HIS A 281 11.50 -7.17 13.65
C HIS A 281 11.75 -6.48 12.29
N LYS A 282 10.77 -5.75 11.74
CA LYS A 282 10.95 -4.90 10.55
C LYS A 282 12.11 -3.91 10.71
N PHE A 283 12.92 -3.76 9.67
CA PHE A 283 14.04 -2.81 9.60
C PHE A 283 13.83 -1.86 8.41
N LYS A 284 13.67 -0.57 8.67
CA LYS A 284 13.39 0.45 7.66
C LYS A 284 14.60 1.33 7.44
N ILE A 285 14.93 1.54 6.17
CA ILE A 285 16.02 2.42 5.75
C ILE A 285 15.45 3.63 5.01
N ALA A 286 15.97 4.83 5.27
CA ALA A 286 15.57 6.04 4.56
C ALA A 286 16.76 6.92 4.18
N VAL A 287 16.71 7.53 3.00
CA VAL A 287 17.80 8.33 2.43
C VAL A 287 17.33 9.77 2.16
N GLY A 288 17.87 10.72 2.91
CA GLY A 288 17.61 12.15 2.79
C GLY A 288 18.75 12.89 2.10
N GLY A 289 18.42 13.76 1.16
CA GLY A 289 19.42 14.50 0.39
C GLY A 289 20.13 15.60 1.17
N CYS A 290 19.55 16.06 2.28
CA CYS A 290 20.09 17.12 3.12
C CYS A 290 19.39 17.19 4.49
N PRO A 291 19.88 18.02 5.44
CA PRO A 291 19.32 18.16 6.78
C PRO A 291 17.87 18.69 6.86
N ASN A 292 17.26 19.14 5.76
CA ASN A 292 15.83 19.51 5.73
C ASN A 292 14.90 18.31 5.98
N ASN A 293 15.43 17.09 5.85
CA ASN A 293 14.81 15.91 6.42
C ASN A 293 13.41 15.56 5.84
N CYS A 294 13.22 15.70 4.52
CA CYS A 294 11.90 15.55 3.88
C CYS A 294 11.27 14.16 4.02
N VAL A 295 12.07 13.09 4.04
CA VAL A 295 11.60 11.71 4.23
C VAL A 295 11.84 11.17 5.64
N LYS A 296 12.26 12.04 6.57
CA LYS A 296 12.45 11.70 7.98
C LYS A 296 13.42 10.52 8.21
N PRO A 297 14.67 10.51 7.67
CA PRO A 297 15.60 9.40 7.91
C PRO A 297 15.85 9.09 9.38
N ASP A 298 15.85 10.11 10.25
CA ASP A 298 15.93 10.00 11.70
C ASP A 298 14.71 9.32 12.36
N LEU A 299 13.61 9.10 11.64
CA LEU A 299 12.45 8.35 12.15
C LEU A 299 12.38 6.90 11.62
N ASN A 300 13.42 6.46 10.91
CA ASN A 300 13.59 5.10 10.40
C ASN A 300 14.70 4.37 11.17
N ASP A 301 14.67 3.03 11.16
CA ASP A 301 15.61 2.22 11.93
C ASP A 301 17.06 2.58 11.55
N LEU A 302 17.32 2.86 10.27
CA LEU A 302 18.55 3.50 9.80
C LEU A 302 18.25 4.64 8.82
N GLY A 303 18.84 5.80 9.06
CA GLY A 303 18.74 6.98 8.19
C GLY A 303 20.08 7.35 7.58
N ILE A 304 20.09 7.80 6.34
CA ILE A 304 21.28 8.39 5.68
C ILE A 304 20.91 9.81 5.27
N VAL A 305 21.73 10.80 5.61
CA VAL A 305 21.49 12.21 5.28
C VAL A 305 22.72 12.81 4.64
N GLY A 306 22.58 13.43 3.46
CA GLY A 306 23.66 14.18 2.83
C GLY A 306 24.13 15.35 3.70
N GLN A 307 25.45 15.58 3.73
CA GLN A 307 26.12 16.58 4.58
C GLN A 307 27.09 17.40 3.74
N ARG A 308 27.21 18.68 4.10
CA ARG A 308 28.21 19.61 3.55
C ARG A 308 28.89 20.31 4.71
N VAL A 309 30.03 19.78 5.13
CA VAL A 309 30.88 20.35 6.16
C VAL A 309 31.55 21.60 5.59
N VAL A 310 31.55 22.68 6.36
CA VAL A 310 32.05 23.99 5.93
C VAL A 310 33.24 24.38 6.77
N SER A 311 34.19 25.10 6.16
CA SER A 311 35.28 25.75 6.87
C SER A 311 35.25 27.25 6.60
N ILE A 312 35.83 28.03 7.52
CA ILE A 312 35.92 29.48 7.43
C ILE A 312 37.37 29.83 7.11
N ASP A 313 37.56 30.70 6.11
CA ASP A 313 38.85 31.29 5.75
C ASP A 313 38.98 32.65 6.46
N PRO A 314 39.82 32.76 7.51
CA PRO A 314 39.96 33.99 8.27
C PRO A 314 40.54 35.14 7.45
N GLU A 315 41.38 34.85 6.45
CA GLU A 315 42.03 35.87 5.63
C GLU A 315 41.04 36.60 4.72
N LYS A 316 40.00 35.88 4.29
CA LYS A 316 38.91 36.44 3.48
C LYS A 316 37.80 37.07 4.31
N CYS A 317 37.73 36.76 5.61
CA CYS A 317 36.70 37.32 6.48
C CYS A 317 36.95 38.81 6.75
N ARG A 318 35.97 39.65 6.38
CA ARG A 318 36.05 41.12 6.59
C ARG A 318 35.44 41.61 7.90
N GLY A 319 34.96 40.71 8.76
CA GLY A 319 34.33 41.08 10.03
C GLY A 319 33.09 41.98 9.90
N CYS A 320 32.32 41.84 8.81
CA CYS A 320 31.22 42.74 8.43
C CYS A 320 30.21 42.95 9.56
N GLY A 321 29.90 44.20 9.93
CA GLY A 321 28.94 44.54 11.00
C GLY A 321 27.58 43.84 10.89
N LYS A 322 27.02 43.74 9.67
CA LYS A 322 25.86 42.90 9.33
C LYS A 322 26.34 41.74 8.46
N CYS A 323 26.49 40.56 9.07
CA CYS A 323 27.04 39.39 8.39
C CYS A 323 25.93 38.51 7.83
N GLN A 324 25.85 38.39 6.50
CA GLN A 324 24.82 37.58 5.81
C GLN A 324 24.89 36.08 6.17
N VAL A 325 26.07 35.56 6.51
CA VAL A 325 26.23 34.17 6.97
C VAL A 325 25.55 33.95 8.34
N ILE A 326 25.67 34.92 9.24
CA ILE A 326 25.05 34.87 10.58
C ILE A 326 23.54 35.05 10.46
N GLU A 327 23.10 36.11 9.77
CA GLU A 327 21.67 36.43 9.62
C GLU A 327 20.92 35.37 8.79
N GLY A 328 21.59 34.77 7.80
CA GLY A 328 21.01 33.78 6.90
C GLY A 328 21.03 32.34 7.43
N CYS A 329 21.71 32.05 8.54
CA CYS A 329 21.81 30.70 9.09
C CYS A 329 20.44 30.21 9.60
N PRO A 330 19.81 29.19 8.98
CA PRO A 330 18.43 28.80 9.33
C PRO A 330 18.29 28.25 10.75
N ILE A 331 19.35 27.63 11.25
CA ILE A 331 19.41 27.01 12.59
C ILE A 331 20.16 27.89 13.59
N LYS A 332 20.55 29.11 13.20
CA LYS A 332 21.25 30.09 14.05
C LYS A 332 22.53 29.55 14.71
N ALA A 333 23.25 28.68 14.01
CA ALA A 333 24.53 28.14 14.47
C ALA A 333 25.70 29.10 14.24
N ALA A 334 25.63 29.96 13.22
CA ALA A 334 26.70 30.91 12.93
C ALA A 334 26.67 32.09 13.91
N GLU A 335 27.83 32.47 14.44
CA GLU A 335 27.99 33.57 15.38
C GLU A 335 29.21 34.45 15.06
N ARG A 336 29.31 35.61 15.71
CA ARG A 336 30.51 36.45 15.64
C ARG A 336 31.33 36.22 16.89
N LYS A 337 32.60 35.87 16.71
CA LYS A 337 33.57 35.76 17.80
C LYS A 337 34.92 36.27 17.31
N ASP A 338 35.60 37.02 18.16
CA ASP A 338 36.91 37.63 17.87
C ASP A 338 36.91 38.50 16.59
N GLY A 339 35.79 39.18 16.33
CA GLY A 339 35.63 40.07 15.18
C GLY A 339 35.32 39.36 13.85
N ILE A 340 35.43 38.04 13.77
CA ILE A 340 35.16 37.23 12.56
C ILE A 340 33.92 36.35 12.73
N VAL A 341 33.44 35.78 11.62
CA VAL A 341 32.37 34.77 11.67
C VAL A 341 32.95 33.44 12.16
N GLN A 342 32.22 32.76 13.03
CA GLN A 342 32.49 31.39 13.46
C GLN A 342 31.22 30.54 13.30
N ILE A 343 31.39 29.26 13.00
CA ILE A 343 30.31 28.28 12.88
C ILE A 343 30.72 27.08 13.73
N PRO A 344 30.26 26.98 14.98
CA PRO A 344 30.57 25.84 15.83
C PRO A 344 29.93 24.55 15.28
N MET A 345 30.73 23.48 15.15
CA MET A 345 30.31 22.26 14.47
C MET A 345 29.38 21.38 15.32
N GLU A 346 29.33 21.60 16.62
CA GLU A 346 28.43 20.94 17.55
C GLU A 346 26.98 21.45 17.43
N THR A 347 26.78 22.68 16.96
CA THR A 347 25.45 23.26 16.70
C THR A 347 25.09 23.25 15.21
N CYS A 348 26.09 23.23 14.33
CA CYS A 348 25.90 23.15 12.89
C CYS A 348 25.38 21.77 12.46
N ASN A 349 24.36 21.75 11.60
CA ASN A 349 23.84 20.51 10.99
C ASN A 349 24.42 20.21 9.60
N HIS A 350 25.46 20.94 9.19
CA HIS A 350 26.13 20.81 7.89
C HIS A 350 25.20 20.91 6.66
N CYS A 351 24.22 21.81 6.70
CA CYS A 351 23.34 22.04 5.53
C CYS A 351 24.01 22.78 4.37
N GLY A 352 25.20 23.36 4.57
CA GLY A 352 25.98 24.06 3.54
C GLY A 352 25.39 25.38 3.02
N ARG A 353 24.24 25.84 3.52
CA ARG A 353 23.56 27.05 3.00
C ARG A 353 24.37 28.33 3.16
N CYS A 354 25.28 28.39 4.14
CA CYS A 354 26.12 29.54 4.42
C CYS A 354 27.18 29.81 3.35
N ILE A 355 27.55 28.82 2.52
CA ILE A 355 28.64 28.96 1.54
C ILE A 355 28.36 30.09 0.54
N SER A 356 27.15 30.12 -0.02
CA SER A 356 26.78 31.15 -1.01
C SER A 356 26.37 32.49 -0.38
N MET A 357 26.47 32.65 0.95
CA MET A 357 26.03 33.86 1.66
C MET A 357 27.16 34.85 1.89
N CYS A 358 28.43 34.43 1.83
CA CYS A 358 29.54 35.36 2.03
C CYS A 358 29.98 35.97 0.69
N PRO A 359 29.82 37.29 0.46
CA PRO A 359 30.27 37.92 -0.79
C PRO A 359 31.80 37.96 -0.95
N PHE A 360 32.55 37.59 0.09
CA PHE A 360 34.01 37.53 0.09
C PHE A 360 34.54 36.09 0.02
N ASP A 361 33.66 35.10 -0.17
CA ASP A 361 34.00 33.67 -0.22
C ASP A 361 34.77 33.19 1.03
N ALA A 362 34.47 33.77 2.19
CA ALA A 362 35.11 33.40 3.46
C ALA A 362 34.56 32.08 4.04
N VAL A 363 33.45 31.55 3.51
CA VAL A 363 32.89 30.25 3.90
C VAL A 363 32.98 29.32 2.70
N ARG A 364 33.65 28.18 2.87
CA ARG A 364 33.87 27.21 1.79
C ARG A 364 33.43 25.81 2.21
N THR A 365 33.12 24.98 1.22
CA THR A 365 32.98 23.54 1.46
C THR A 365 34.34 22.98 1.87
N GLU A 366 34.37 22.31 3.01
CA GLU A 366 35.52 21.52 3.43
C GLU A 366 35.37 20.08 2.93
N THR A 367 34.20 19.47 3.17
CA THR A 367 33.94 18.08 2.83
C THR A 367 32.44 17.86 2.58
N ASP A 368 32.11 17.21 1.46
CA ASP A 368 30.78 16.64 1.23
C ASP A 368 30.76 15.18 1.68
N GLY A 369 29.63 14.72 2.19
CA GLY A 369 29.53 13.34 2.69
C GLY A 369 28.14 12.95 3.17
N TYR A 370 28.11 11.94 4.04
CA TYR A 370 26.91 11.32 4.57
C TYR A 370 26.97 11.26 6.09
N ARG A 371 25.84 11.51 6.74
CA ARG A 371 25.61 11.21 8.16
C ARG A 371 24.64 10.05 8.26
N ILE A 372 25.02 9.02 9.02
CA ILE A 372 24.13 7.89 9.33
C ILE A 372 23.44 8.16 10.67
N TYR A 373 22.14 7.90 10.75
CA TYR A 373 21.32 7.99 11.95
C TYR A 373 20.84 6.59 12.33
N LEU A 374 20.92 6.24 13.61
CA LEU A 374 20.63 4.90 14.11
C LEU A 374 19.48 4.91 15.12
N GLY A 375 18.57 3.95 15.00
CA GLY A 375 17.54 3.71 16.02
C GLY A 375 16.31 4.61 15.93
N GLY A 376 15.99 5.16 14.75
CA GLY A 376 14.77 5.93 14.55
C GLY A 376 13.51 5.05 14.53
N ARG A 377 12.40 5.56 15.09
CA ARG A 377 11.11 4.87 15.09
C ARG A 377 9.94 5.85 15.13
N TRP A 378 8.96 5.60 14.26
CA TRP A 378 7.62 6.18 14.36
C TRP A 378 6.54 5.11 14.62
N GLY A 379 5.44 5.49 15.28
CA GLY A 379 4.30 4.62 15.61
C GLY A 379 3.90 4.67 17.09
N LYS A 380 3.46 3.54 17.65
CA LYS A 380 2.98 3.39 19.04
C LYS A 380 3.97 3.93 20.09
N LYS A 381 5.28 3.73 19.85
CA LYS A 381 6.38 4.38 20.55
C LYS A 381 7.22 5.11 19.52
N THR A 382 7.68 6.31 19.86
CA THR A 382 8.55 7.12 19.01
C THR A 382 9.99 7.07 19.53
N ALA A 383 10.95 7.18 18.62
CA ALA A 383 12.36 7.37 18.92
C ALA A 383 12.97 8.20 17.78
N HIS A 384 13.79 9.19 18.11
CA HIS A 384 14.58 9.91 17.13
C HIS A 384 15.92 9.21 16.98
N GLY A 385 16.33 8.94 15.75
CA GLY A 385 17.60 8.31 15.44
C GLY A 385 18.74 9.20 15.89
N ILE A 386 19.78 8.58 16.43
CA ILE A 386 20.97 9.26 16.93
C ILE A 386 22.00 9.33 15.79
N PRO A 387 22.51 10.53 15.44
CA PRO A 387 23.51 10.66 14.39
C PRO A 387 24.84 10.05 14.84
N MET A 388 25.45 9.22 13.98
CA MET A 388 26.81 8.74 14.19
C MET A 388 27.79 9.92 14.21
N LYS A 389 28.83 9.87 15.05
CA LYS A 389 29.83 10.96 15.14
C LYS A 389 30.60 11.18 13.83
N LYS A 390 30.84 10.10 13.08
CA LYS A 390 31.56 10.11 11.80
C LYS A 390 30.74 10.74 10.67
N ILE A 391 31.40 11.59 9.87
CA ILE A 391 30.96 11.94 8.52
C ILE A 391 31.63 10.97 7.55
N PHE A 392 30.82 10.24 6.79
CA PHE A 392 31.30 9.31 5.77
C PHE A 392 31.52 10.05 4.47
N THR A 393 32.66 9.84 3.82
CA THR A 393 32.98 10.47 2.52
C THR A 393 32.99 9.46 1.38
N ASP A 394 33.05 8.17 1.70
CA ASP A 394 32.99 7.08 0.74
C ASP A 394 31.62 6.39 0.77
N LYS A 395 31.04 6.21 -0.43
CA LYS A 395 29.72 5.57 -0.59
C LYS A 395 29.78 4.09 -0.19
N GLU A 396 30.85 3.38 -0.54
CA GLU A 396 30.96 1.95 -0.24
C GLU A 396 31.09 1.71 1.27
N GLU A 397 31.77 2.59 1.99
CA GLU A 397 31.79 2.59 3.46
C GLU A 397 30.38 2.74 4.04
N VAL A 398 29.57 3.68 3.51
CA VAL A 398 28.16 3.81 3.91
C VAL A 398 27.40 2.50 3.68
N MET A 399 27.59 1.85 2.53
CA MET A 399 26.94 0.56 2.23
C MET A 399 27.35 -0.53 3.20
N LYS A 400 28.65 -0.64 3.50
CA LYS A 400 29.16 -1.58 4.51
C LYS A 400 28.56 -1.30 5.89
N THR A 401 28.43 -0.03 6.29
CA THR A 401 27.81 0.31 7.57
C THR A 401 26.32 -0.06 7.61
N VAL A 402 25.58 0.11 6.51
CA VAL A 402 24.18 -0.35 6.41
C VAL A 402 24.12 -1.88 6.59
N GLU A 403 24.99 -2.62 5.92
CA GLU A 403 25.07 -4.07 6.04
C GLU A 403 25.40 -4.51 7.46
N LYS A 404 26.43 -3.91 8.06
CA LYS A 404 26.82 -4.14 9.46
C LYS A 404 25.65 -3.87 10.41
N ALA A 405 24.85 -2.82 10.20
CA ALA A 405 23.68 -2.55 11.04
C ALA A 405 22.59 -3.62 10.93
N ILE A 406 22.36 -4.15 9.73
CA ILE A 406 21.42 -5.26 9.51
C ILE A 406 21.93 -6.54 10.19
N LEU A 407 23.21 -6.86 10.01
CA LEU A 407 23.86 -8.04 10.60
C LEU A 407 23.88 -7.96 12.13
N LEU A 408 24.23 -6.79 12.68
CA LEU A 408 24.21 -6.52 14.12
C LEU A 408 22.82 -6.71 14.70
N PHE A 409 21.80 -6.13 14.06
CA PHE A 409 20.41 -6.27 14.51
C PHE A 409 19.93 -7.73 14.47
N ARG A 410 20.32 -8.48 13.43
CA ARG A 410 20.05 -9.92 13.35
C ARG A 410 20.78 -10.72 14.42
N ASP A 411 22.00 -10.33 14.73
CA ASP A 411 22.86 -11.12 15.61
C ASP A 411 22.47 -10.97 17.08
N GLN A 412 22.30 -9.71 17.51
CA GLN A 412 22.19 -9.30 18.91
C GLN A 412 20.82 -8.70 19.28
N GLY A 413 19.90 -8.59 18.32
CA GLY A 413 18.53 -8.18 18.57
C GLY A 413 17.69 -9.31 19.14
N ILE A 414 16.77 -8.97 20.05
CA ILE A 414 15.84 -9.93 20.67
C ILE A 414 14.61 -10.09 19.76
N THR A 415 14.12 -11.30 19.55
CA THR A 415 12.93 -11.53 18.69
C THR A 415 11.75 -10.66 19.13
N GLY A 416 11.23 -9.81 18.23
CA GLY A 416 10.17 -8.84 18.51
C GLY A 416 10.66 -7.42 18.87
N GLU A 417 11.93 -7.26 19.20
CA GLU A 417 12.57 -5.98 19.50
C GLU A 417 12.71 -5.11 18.24
N ARG A 418 12.47 -3.81 18.34
CA ARG A 418 12.81 -2.85 17.26
C ARG A 418 14.26 -2.44 17.39
N PHE A 419 14.89 -2.08 16.27
CA PHE A 419 16.27 -1.60 16.30
C PHE A 419 16.45 -0.40 17.23
N ALA A 420 15.47 0.51 17.32
CA ALA A 420 15.45 1.59 18.30
C ALA A 420 15.57 1.11 19.76
N ASP A 421 14.85 0.05 20.13
CA ASP A 421 14.89 -0.49 21.49
C ASP A 421 16.24 -1.18 21.77
N MET A 422 16.84 -1.81 20.74
CA MET A 422 18.19 -2.35 20.82
C MET A 422 19.24 -1.25 21.02
N VAL A 423 19.11 -0.11 20.31
CA VAL A 423 19.99 1.05 20.49
C VAL A 423 19.90 1.61 21.91
N GLU A 424 18.70 1.71 22.47
CA GLU A 424 18.49 2.12 23.85
C GLU A 424 19.11 1.13 24.85
N ARG A 425 18.94 -0.18 24.63
CA ARG A 425 19.46 -1.23 25.51
C ARG A 425 20.98 -1.34 25.50
N MET A 426 21.61 -1.21 24.33
CA MET A 426 23.06 -1.42 24.17
C MET A 426 23.88 -0.14 24.32
N GLY A 427 23.26 1.03 24.13
CA GLY A 427 23.95 2.30 24.05
C GLY A 427 24.50 2.57 22.65
N ILE A 428 24.45 3.84 22.25
CA ILE A 428 24.86 4.25 20.90
C ILE A 428 26.36 4.12 20.68
N GLU A 429 27.18 4.38 21.70
CA GLU A 429 28.64 4.29 21.61
C GLU A 429 29.11 2.87 21.30
N GLU A 430 28.47 1.87 21.90
CA GLU A 430 28.79 0.47 21.67
C GLU A 430 28.40 0.03 20.25
N ILE A 431 27.21 0.44 19.80
CA ILE A 431 26.77 0.17 18.43
C ILE A 431 27.69 0.85 17.42
N GLU A 432 28.01 2.13 17.60
CA GLU A 432 28.92 2.85 16.72
C GLU A 432 30.29 2.15 16.64
N ARG A 433 30.82 1.68 17.78
CA ARG A 433 32.08 0.93 17.81
C ARG A 433 32.03 -0.31 16.93
N GLN A 434 30.98 -1.13 17.05
CA GLN A 434 30.83 -2.36 16.25
C GLN A 434 30.58 -2.08 14.77
N LEU A 435 29.86 -1.00 14.43
CA LEU A 435 29.61 -0.63 13.04
C LEU A 435 30.86 -0.07 12.33
N LEU A 436 31.82 0.46 13.09
CA LEU A 436 33.10 0.94 12.58
C LEU A 436 34.17 -0.16 12.52
N SER A 437 33.98 -1.31 13.20
CA SER A 437 34.85 -2.49 13.08
C SER A 437 34.42 -3.40 11.93
N ASP A 438 35.29 -4.31 11.49
CA ASP A 438 34.99 -5.27 10.41
C ASP A 438 34.47 -6.63 10.90
N GLU A 439 34.45 -6.87 12.22
CA GLU A 439 34.06 -8.14 12.86
C GLU A 439 32.69 -8.67 12.37
N LEU A 440 31.71 -7.78 12.20
CA LEU A 440 30.37 -8.14 11.72
C LEU A 440 30.38 -8.68 10.28
N LEU A 441 31.27 -8.19 9.43
CA LEU A 441 31.43 -8.67 8.06
C LEU A 441 32.24 -9.98 8.02
N GLU A 442 33.24 -10.13 8.89
CA GLU A 442 34.03 -11.35 9.01
C GLU A 442 33.16 -12.55 9.42
N HIS A 443 32.18 -12.34 10.31
CA HIS A 443 31.25 -13.37 10.77
C HIS A 443 29.91 -13.39 10.02
N LYS A 444 29.83 -12.70 8.87
CA LYS A 444 28.59 -12.55 8.09
C LYS A 444 27.96 -13.90 7.73
N GLU A 445 28.73 -14.79 7.12
CA GLU A 445 28.20 -16.06 6.61
C GLU A 445 27.68 -16.95 7.75
N GLU A 446 28.35 -16.96 8.89
CA GLU A 446 27.90 -17.67 10.09
C GLU A 446 26.57 -17.10 10.61
N ASN A 447 26.47 -15.77 10.73
CA ASN A 447 25.25 -15.10 11.17
C ASN A 447 24.06 -15.35 10.21
N LEU A 448 24.31 -15.30 8.90
CA LEU A 448 23.28 -15.56 7.90
C LEU A 448 22.83 -17.03 7.91
N ALA A 449 23.74 -17.99 8.12
CA ALA A 449 23.43 -19.41 8.22
C ALA A 449 22.71 -19.81 9.53
N ALA A 450 22.88 -19.03 10.61
CA ALA A 450 22.30 -19.34 11.91
C ALA A 450 20.75 -19.38 11.90
N LYS A 451 20.16 -20.38 12.58
CA LYS A 451 18.70 -20.52 12.72
C LYS A 451 18.09 -19.57 13.75
N LYS A 452 18.19 -18.25 13.50
CA LYS A 452 17.66 -17.17 14.36
C LYS A 452 16.28 -16.68 13.88
N HIS A 453 15.47 -16.17 14.81
CA HIS A 453 14.18 -15.50 14.55
C HIS A 453 13.17 -16.30 13.72
N LEU A 454 13.07 -17.61 13.96
CA LEU A 454 12.23 -18.52 13.16
C LEU A 454 10.73 -18.18 13.25
N LYS A 455 10.28 -17.67 14.41
CA LYS A 455 8.94 -17.09 14.61
C LYS A 455 9.06 -15.57 14.52
N GLY A 456 8.39 -14.95 13.56
CA GLY A 456 8.46 -13.50 13.37
C GLY A 456 7.88 -12.76 14.57
N GLY A 457 8.67 -11.86 15.18
CA GLY A 457 8.25 -11.12 16.37
C GLY A 457 7.30 -9.94 16.11
N ALA A 458 6.94 -9.65 14.86
CA ALA A 458 6.07 -8.54 14.53
C ALA A 458 4.58 -8.89 14.74
N THR A 459 4.06 -8.62 15.93
CA THR A 459 2.62 -8.50 16.16
C THR A 459 2.18 -7.09 15.75
N CYS A 460 1.19 -6.99 14.85
CA CYS A 460 0.69 -5.69 14.36
C CYS A 460 -0.12 -4.97 15.46
#